data_AF-A0A4U0P488-F1
#
_entry.id   AF-A0A4U0P488-F1
#
_cell.length_a   1.000
_cell.length_b   1.000
_cell.length_c   1.000
_cell.angle_alpha   90.00
_cell.angle_beta   90.00
_cell.angle_gamma   90.00
#
_symmetry.space_group_name_H-M   'P 1'
#
loop_
_entity.id
_entity.type
_entity.pdbx_description
1 polymer ?
#
loop_
_entity_poly.entity_id
_entity_poly.type
_entity_poly.pdbx_seq_one_letter_code
_entity_poly.pdbx_strand_id
1 'polypeptide(L)'
;MDSKKENIWNVPNALSIYRILALPFIIQAIVTGNKSLFIMLLSINLVTDILDGLIARVFHLQTEWGAKLDSLADVGTYIMAFTGMVVLERTFVSTYRVEFTTLIVLWIFPQLLSLIRFKHFPSFHLWSYKATGYVQGIFIFTFFLFGFNAAYFYFMLVVSCLAYLEELLLVVLLAKLRSNLKSIFFVLRRKSE
;
A
#
# COMPACT_ATOMS: atom_id res chain seq x y z
N MET A 1 14.97 -20.06 28.31
CA MET A 1 14.23 -20.26 27.05
C MET A 1 15.25 -20.16 25.94
N ASP A 2 15.77 -21.29 25.48
CA ASP A 2 16.69 -21.33 24.34
C ASP A 2 15.95 -20.79 23.12
N SER A 3 16.39 -19.64 22.60
CA SER A 3 15.88 -19.14 21.32
C SER A 3 16.33 -20.14 20.25
N LYS A 4 15.43 -21.03 19.82
CA LYS A 4 15.64 -21.87 18.65
C LYS A 4 16.09 -20.94 17.53
N LYS A 5 17.34 -21.08 17.08
CA LYS A 5 17.92 -20.26 16.01
C LYS A 5 17.06 -20.48 14.77
N GLU A 6 16.28 -19.47 14.38
CA GLU A 6 15.47 -19.55 13.16
C GLU A 6 16.39 -19.72 11.95
N ASN A 7 16.02 -20.57 10.99
CA ASN A 7 16.78 -20.69 9.75
C ASN A 7 16.46 -19.51 8.83
N ILE A 8 17.25 -18.44 8.99
CA ILE A 8 17.10 -17.19 8.23
C ILE A 8 17.53 -17.33 6.76
N TRP A 9 18.26 -18.39 6.39
CA TRP A 9 18.70 -18.63 5.01
C TRP A 9 17.68 -19.49 4.27
N ASN A 10 16.61 -18.84 3.83
CA ASN A 10 15.53 -19.45 3.07
C ASN A 10 15.19 -18.61 1.84
N VAL A 11 14.45 -19.22 0.90
CA VAL A 11 14.08 -18.58 -0.37
C VAL A 11 13.27 -17.28 -0.16
N PRO A 12 12.24 -17.24 0.71
CA PRO A 12 11.51 -15.99 0.99
C PRO A 12 12.43 -14.85 1.44
N ASN A 13 13.31 -15.10 2.40
CA ASN A 13 14.21 -14.07 2.92
C ASN A 13 15.21 -13.59 1.85
N ALA A 14 15.69 -14.48 0.99
CA ALA A 14 16.56 -14.12 -0.13
C ALA A 14 15.84 -13.20 -1.14
N LEU A 15 14.56 -13.45 -1.41
CA LEU A 15 13.73 -12.58 -2.25
C LEU A 15 13.52 -11.20 -1.61
N SER A 16 13.21 -11.14 -0.31
CA SER A 16 13.07 -9.85 0.39
C SER A 16 14.39 -9.05 0.39
N ILE A 17 15.54 -9.71 0.58
CA ILE A 17 16.87 -9.07 0.48
C ILE A 17 17.11 -8.52 -0.94
N TYR A 18 16.81 -9.31 -1.97
CA TYR A 18 16.91 -8.86 -3.36
C TYR A 18 16.11 -7.58 -3.59
N ARG A 19 14.86 -7.51 -3.11
CA ARG A 19 14.00 -6.33 -3.30
C ARG A 19 14.61 -5.08 -2.69
N ILE A 20 15.22 -5.18 -1.50
CA ILE A 20 15.96 -4.07 -0.86
C ILE A 20 17.16 -3.65 -1.71
N LEU A 21 17.95 -4.62 -2.19
CA LEU A 21 19.11 -4.37 -3.05
C LEU A 21 18.74 -3.78 -4.42
N ALA A 22 17.51 -4.00 -4.90
CA ALA A 22 17.00 -3.42 -6.12
C ALA A 22 16.65 -1.93 -5.99
N LEU A 23 16.34 -1.44 -4.77
CA LEU A 23 15.88 -0.05 -4.55
C LEU A 23 16.86 1.02 -5.09
N PRO A 24 18.18 0.96 -4.86
CA PRO A 24 19.12 1.93 -5.42
C PRO A 24 19.10 1.98 -6.95
N PHE A 25 18.91 0.84 -7.62
CA PHE A 25 18.82 0.77 -9.07
C PHE A 25 17.49 1.33 -9.59
N ILE A 26 16.41 1.12 -8.85
CA ILE A 26 15.11 1.75 -9.14
C ILE A 26 15.23 3.28 -9.01
N ILE A 27 15.89 3.78 -7.96
CA ILE A 27 16.18 5.21 -7.79
C ILE A 27 17.00 5.73 -8.97
N GLN A 28 18.05 5.02 -9.37
CA GLN A 28 18.85 5.39 -10.53
C GLN A 28 18.01 5.47 -11.81
N ALA A 29 17.09 4.52 -12.02
CA ALA A 29 16.18 4.52 -13.16
C ALA A 29 15.23 5.74 -13.14
N ILE A 30 14.71 6.11 -11.97
CA ILE A 30 13.87 7.31 -11.80
C ILE A 30 14.68 8.58 -12.11
N VAL A 31 15.87 8.72 -11.54
CA VAL A 31 16.72 9.92 -11.69
C VAL A 31 17.19 10.11 -13.13
N THR A 32 17.53 9.02 -13.82
CA THR A 32 17.96 9.04 -15.22
C THR A 32 16.81 9.13 -16.21
N GLY A 33 15.55 9.04 -15.75
CA GLY A 33 14.38 9.00 -16.62
C GLY A 33 14.23 7.71 -17.41
N ASN A 34 14.98 6.65 -17.08
CA ASN A 34 14.95 5.37 -17.78
C ASN A 34 13.71 4.56 -17.38
N LYS A 35 12.58 4.87 -18.04
CA LYS A 35 11.30 4.21 -17.80
C LYS A 35 11.36 2.69 -17.98
N SER A 36 12.07 2.20 -19.00
CA SER A 36 12.16 0.75 -19.26
C SER A 36 12.83 0.01 -18.10
N LEU A 37 13.94 0.53 -17.58
CA LEU A 37 14.64 -0.05 -16.44
C LEU A 37 13.78 0.01 -15.17
N PHE A 38 13.10 1.14 -14.95
CA PHE A 38 12.19 1.31 -13.83
C PHE A 38 11.05 0.28 -13.85
N ILE A 39 10.36 0.14 -14.99
CA ILE A 39 9.25 -0.80 -15.17
C ILE A 39 9.73 -2.23 -14.92
N MET A 40 10.88 -2.61 -15.50
CA MET A 40 11.45 -3.94 -15.33
C MET A 40 11.75 -4.25 -13.86
N LEU A 41 12.51 -3.40 -13.17
CA LEU A 41 12.90 -3.63 -11.77
C LEU A 41 11.70 -3.60 -10.83
N LEU A 42 10.79 -2.64 -11.00
CA LEU A 42 9.59 -2.54 -10.18
C LEU A 42 8.70 -3.78 -10.37
N SER A 43 8.55 -4.25 -11.60
CA SER A 43 7.75 -5.44 -11.90
C SER A 43 8.35 -6.70 -11.27
N ILE A 44 9.67 -6.85 -11.32
CA ILE A 44 10.34 -7.98 -10.66
C ILE A 44 10.12 -7.89 -9.15
N ASN A 45 10.27 -6.72 -8.52
CA ASN A 45 10.02 -6.56 -7.07
C ASN A 45 8.59 -6.93 -6.66
N LEU A 46 7.59 -6.54 -7.45
CA LEU A 46 6.18 -6.85 -7.17
C LEU A 46 5.86 -8.34 -7.37
N VAL A 47 6.47 -8.98 -8.36
CA VAL A 47 6.30 -10.42 -8.58
C VAL A 47 7.00 -11.22 -7.47
N THR A 48 8.20 -10.81 -7.05
CA THR A 48 8.93 -11.51 -5.99
C THR A 48 8.27 -11.38 -4.61
N ASP A 49 7.59 -10.26 -4.32
CA ASP A 49 6.71 -10.08 -3.15
C ASP A 49 5.59 -11.13 -3.08
N ILE A 50 4.93 -11.38 -4.20
CA ILE A 50 3.86 -12.39 -4.22
C ILE A 50 4.46 -13.78 -4.01
N LEU A 51 5.60 -14.05 -4.64
CA LEU A 51 6.27 -15.35 -4.56
C LEU A 51 6.85 -15.63 -3.18
N ASP A 52 7.47 -14.66 -2.50
CA ASP A 52 8.07 -14.88 -1.18
C ASP A 52 7.00 -15.23 -0.14
N GLY A 53 5.87 -14.51 -0.12
CA GLY A 53 4.76 -14.76 0.78
C GLY A 53 4.01 -16.06 0.48
N LEU A 54 3.92 -16.46 -0.80
CA LEU A 54 3.39 -17.77 -1.18
C LEU A 54 4.31 -18.91 -0.71
N ILE A 55 5.61 -18.84 -1.03
CA ILE A 55 6.60 -19.84 -0.65
C ILE A 55 6.69 -19.96 0.88
N ALA A 56 6.73 -18.84 1.59
CA ALA A 56 6.80 -18.84 3.06
C ALA A 56 5.59 -19.56 3.70
N ARG A 57 4.37 -19.36 3.16
CA ARG A 57 3.15 -19.99 3.68
C ARG A 57 3.05 -21.47 3.31
N VAL A 58 3.37 -21.83 2.07
CA VAL A 58 3.25 -23.22 1.59
C VAL A 58 4.30 -24.12 2.24
N PHE A 59 5.53 -23.65 2.40
CA PHE A 59 6.64 -24.44 2.94
C PHE A 59 6.89 -24.19 4.43
N HIS A 60 6.05 -23.40 5.10
CA HIS A 60 6.20 -23.04 6.52
C HIS A 60 7.58 -22.45 6.86
N LEU A 61 8.12 -21.61 5.98
CA LEU A 61 9.45 -20.98 6.08
C LEU A 61 9.40 -19.57 6.70
N GLN A 62 8.35 -19.26 7.46
CA GLN A 62 8.16 -17.94 8.06
C GLN A 62 9.18 -17.74 9.20
N THR A 63 9.83 -16.58 9.21
CA THR A 63 10.80 -16.18 10.25
C THR A 63 10.50 -14.76 10.71
N GLU A 64 10.76 -14.45 11.98
CA GLU A 64 10.54 -13.10 12.50
C GLU A 64 11.47 -12.08 11.82
N TRP A 65 12.70 -12.50 11.52
CA TRP A 65 13.66 -11.67 10.79
C TRP A 65 13.23 -11.43 9.35
N GLY A 66 12.74 -12.47 8.66
CA GLY A 66 12.17 -12.37 7.33
C GLY A 66 11.02 -11.38 7.27
N ALA A 67 10.07 -11.46 8.20
CA ALA A 67 8.92 -10.55 8.26
C ALA A 67 9.32 -9.07 8.42
N LYS A 68 10.43 -8.77 9.11
CA LYS A 68 10.95 -7.39 9.22
C LYS A 68 11.58 -6.90 7.92
N LEU A 69 12.35 -7.77 7.24
CA LEU A 69 12.94 -7.44 5.94
C LEU A 69 11.88 -7.25 4.87
N ASP A 70 10.88 -8.13 4.85
CA ASP A 70 9.75 -8.10 3.96
C ASP A 70 9.01 -6.77 4.06
N SER A 71 8.63 -6.38 5.28
CA SER A 71 8.01 -5.09 5.57
C SER A 71 8.86 -3.88 5.10
N LEU A 72 10.19 -3.95 5.26
CA LEU A 72 11.09 -2.89 4.78
C LEU A 72 11.13 -2.82 3.26
N ALA A 73 11.22 -3.96 2.57
CA ALA A 73 11.20 -4.04 1.12
C ALA A 73 9.86 -3.59 0.54
N ASP A 74 8.74 -3.92 1.18
CA ASP A 74 7.41 -3.50 0.78
C ASP A 74 7.30 -1.99 0.82
N VAL A 75 7.63 -1.37 1.96
CA VAL A 75 7.62 0.08 2.12
C VAL A 75 8.51 0.74 1.08
N GLY A 76 9.71 0.22 0.86
CA GLY A 76 10.63 0.72 -0.18
C GLY A 76 10.01 0.64 -1.58
N THR A 77 9.43 -0.51 -1.93
CA THR A 77 8.81 -0.74 -3.24
C THR A 77 7.60 0.18 -3.46
N TYR A 78 6.73 0.37 -2.46
CA TYR A 78 5.62 1.32 -2.54
C TYR A 78 6.08 2.77 -2.72
N ILE A 79 7.10 3.20 -1.96
CA ILE A 79 7.68 4.56 -2.11
C ILE A 79 8.24 4.74 -3.52
N MET A 80 8.96 3.75 -4.04
CA MET A 80 9.53 3.82 -5.39
C MET A 80 8.44 3.81 -6.48
N ALA A 81 7.40 2.99 -6.33
CA ALA A 81 6.27 2.95 -7.25
C ALA A 81 5.58 4.31 -7.34
N PHE A 82 5.28 4.93 -6.19
CA PHE A 82 4.66 6.25 -6.13
C PHE A 82 5.59 7.35 -6.68
N THR A 83 6.87 7.33 -6.29
CA THR A 83 7.86 8.31 -6.78
C THR A 83 8.03 8.21 -8.29
N GLY A 84 8.11 6.99 -8.83
CA GLY A 84 8.18 6.74 -10.26
C GLY A 84 6.96 7.29 -10.99
N MET A 85 5.74 7.08 -10.47
CA MET A 85 4.52 7.66 -11.03
C MET A 85 4.60 9.19 -11.10
N VAL A 86 5.02 9.85 -10.02
CA VAL A 86 5.09 11.32 -9.97
C VAL A 86 6.19 11.87 -10.88
N VAL A 87 7.36 11.22 -10.93
CA VAL A 87 8.54 11.76 -11.60
C VAL A 87 8.59 11.41 -13.08
N LEU A 88 8.26 10.17 -13.45
CA LEU A 88 8.35 9.67 -14.82
C LEU A 88 7.08 9.95 -15.64
N GLU A 89 5.93 10.08 -14.97
CA GLU A 89 4.62 10.25 -15.61
C GLU A 89 3.99 11.60 -15.28
N ARG A 90 4.81 12.66 -15.26
CA ARG A 90 4.39 14.04 -14.94
C ARG A 90 3.20 14.51 -15.76
N THR A 91 3.15 14.19 -17.05
CA THR A 91 2.04 14.57 -17.94
C THR A 91 0.73 13.91 -17.50
N PHE A 92 0.78 12.64 -17.09
CA PHE A 92 -0.38 11.93 -16.58
C PHE A 92 -0.85 12.54 -15.25
N VAL A 93 0.08 12.75 -14.31
CA VAL A 93 -0.24 13.32 -12.99
C VAL A 93 -0.78 14.75 -13.11
N SER A 94 -0.24 15.57 -14.02
CA SER A 94 -0.74 16.94 -14.24
C SER A 94 -2.12 16.97 -14.89
N THR A 95 -2.41 16.02 -15.79
CA THR A 95 -3.72 15.87 -16.43
C THR A 95 -4.80 15.53 -15.40
N TYR A 96 -4.53 14.56 -14.51
CA TYR A 96 -5.47 14.09 -13.48
C TYR A 96 -5.21 14.69 -12.09
N ARG A 97 -4.71 15.93 -12.05
CA ARG A 97 -4.30 16.60 -10.81
C ARG A 97 -5.45 16.74 -9.79
N VAL A 98 -6.67 16.89 -10.28
CA VAL A 98 -7.86 17.11 -9.45
C VAL A 98 -8.22 15.81 -8.73
N GLU A 99 -8.18 14.70 -9.44
CA GLU A 99 -8.44 13.36 -8.93
C GLU A 99 -7.39 12.97 -7.88
N PHE A 100 -6.10 13.16 -8.18
CA PHE A 100 -5.04 12.91 -7.21
C PHE A 100 -5.14 13.80 -5.97
N THR A 101 -5.41 15.09 -6.15
CA THR A 101 -5.59 16.02 -5.03
C THR A 101 -6.80 15.64 -4.18
N THR A 102 -7.89 15.20 -4.80
CA THR A 102 -9.10 14.71 -4.10
C THR A 102 -8.77 13.50 -3.24
N LEU A 103 -8.04 12.51 -3.78
CA LEU A 103 -7.62 11.34 -3.01
C LEU A 103 -6.72 11.72 -1.82
N ILE A 104 -5.74 12.59 -2.04
CA ILE A 104 -4.81 13.03 -0.97
C ILE A 104 -5.58 13.76 0.13
N VAL A 105 -6.48 14.68 -0.24
CA VAL A 105 -7.30 15.41 0.74
C VAL A 105 -8.21 14.47 1.51
N LEU A 106 -8.92 13.58 0.83
CA LEU A 106 -9.79 12.60 1.48
C LEU A 106 -9.02 11.61 2.36
N TRP A 107 -7.77 11.32 2.03
CA TRP A 107 -6.91 10.47 2.84
C TRP A 107 -6.40 11.18 4.11
N ILE A 108 -5.95 12.44 4.00
CA ILE A 108 -5.39 13.21 5.12
C ILE A 108 -6.48 13.71 6.08
N PHE A 109 -7.64 14.08 5.55
CA PHE A 109 -8.67 14.78 6.33
C PHE A 109 -9.19 13.97 7.54
N PRO A 110 -9.52 12.66 7.43
CA PRO A 110 -9.90 11.83 8.58
C PRO A 110 -8.80 11.74 9.64
N GLN A 111 -7.53 11.69 9.21
CA GLN A 111 -6.36 11.65 10.09
C GLN A 111 -6.27 12.91 10.95
N LEU A 112 -6.36 14.08 10.31
CA LEU A 112 -6.34 15.37 10.99
C LEU A 112 -7.54 15.53 11.93
N LEU A 113 -8.73 15.15 11.48
CA LEU A 113 -9.93 15.22 12.31
C LEU A 113 -9.82 14.31 13.54
N SER A 114 -9.27 13.10 13.38
CA SER A 114 -9.02 12.18 14.48
C SER A 114 -8.01 12.73 15.48
N LEU A 115 -6.94 13.38 15.01
CA LEU A 115 -5.98 14.05 15.88
C LEU A 115 -6.62 15.21 16.67
N ILE A 116 -7.46 16.02 16.03
CA ILE A 116 -8.14 17.13 16.70
C ILE A 116 -9.12 16.60 17.75
N ARG A 117 -9.90 15.56 17.42
CA ARG A 117 -10.96 15.03 18.30
C ARG A 117 -10.45 14.11 19.40
N PHE A 118 -9.47 13.26 19.09
CA PHE A 118 -9.04 12.17 19.97
C PHE A 118 -7.58 12.26 20.38
N LYS A 119 -6.80 13.23 19.84
CA LYS A 119 -5.35 13.39 20.05
C LYS A 119 -4.52 12.17 19.63
N HIS A 120 -5.10 11.28 18.83
CA HIS A 120 -4.49 10.04 18.36
C HIS A 120 -4.86 9.80 16.91
N PHE A 121 -3.95 9.18 16.16
CA PHE A 121 -4.25 8.69 14.82
C PHE A 121 -5.25 7.54 14.88
N PRO A 122 -6.18 7.45 13.92
CA PRO A 122 -7.09 6.33 13.84
C PRO A 122 -6.32 5.07 13.46
N SER A 123 -6.57 4.00 14.21
CA SER A 123 -6.01 2.67 14.02
C SER A 123 -7.08 1.69 13.53
N PHE A 124 -7.91 2.16 12.60
CA PHE A 124 -8.96 1.33 12.02
C PHE A 124 -8.35 0.34 11.02
N HIS A 125 -8.62 -0.95 11.19
CA HIS A 125 -8.19 -1.99 10.27
C HIS A 125 -9.31 -2.31 9.27
N LEU A 126 -9.79 -1.27 8.59
CA LEU A 126 -10.92 -1.38 7.68
C LEU A 126 -10.59 -2.31 6.51
N TRP A 127 -11.53 -3.19 6.20
CA TRP A 127 -11.40 -4.07 5.03
C TRP A 127 -11.42 -3.28 3.72
N SER A 128 -12.18 -2.18 3.66
CA SER A 128 -12.22 -1.25 2.52
C SER A 128 -10.87 -0.61 2.25
N TYR A 129 -10.15 -0.21 3.30
CA TYR A 129 -8.82 0.38 3.18
C TYR A 129 -7.78 -0.63 2.68
N LYS A 130 -7.85 -1.89 3.15
CA LYS A 130 -7.03 -2.99 2.61
C LYS A 130 -7.32 -3.25 1.13
N ALA A 131 -8.59 -3.35 0.75
CA ALA A 131 -8.99 -3.55 -0.64
C ALA A 131 -8.51 -2.41 -1.54
N THR A 132 -8.62 -1.17 -1.07
CA THR A 132 -8.14 0.02 -1.78
C THR A 132 -6.64 -0.04 -2.05
N GLY A 133 -5.83 -0.46 -1.06
CA GLY A 133 -4.39 -0.64 -1.24
C GLY A 133 -4.04 -1.62 -2.37
N TYR A 134 -4.73 -2.77 -2.42
CA TYR A 134 -4.54 -3.74 -3.52
C TYR A 134 -4.95 -3.16 -4.88
N VAL A 135 -6.11 -2.49 -4.95
CA VAL A 135 -6.59 -1.89 -6.21
C VAL A 135 -5.63 -0.80 -6.71
N GLN A 136 -5.12 0.06 -5.82
CA GLN A 136 -4.12 1.08 -6.17
C GLN A 136 -2.78 0.47 -6.60
N GLY A 137 -2.29 -0.56 -5.89
CA GLY A 137 -1.06 -1.27 -6.26
C GLY A 137 -1.16 -1.93 -7.63
N ILE A 138 -2.27 -2.63 -7.91
CA ILE A 138 -2.53 -3.25 -9.22
C ILE A 138 -2.65 -2.17 -10.31
N PHE A 139 -3.28 -1.02 -10.03
CA PHE A 139 -3.32 0.09 -10.99
C PHE A 139 -1.92 0.54 -11.36
N ILE A 140 -1.05 0.83 -10.38
CA ILE A 140 0.31 1.31 -10.65
C ILE A 140 1.08 0.28 -11.47
N PHE A 141 1.00 -1.00 -11.09
CA PHE A 141 1.67 -2.09 -11.81
C PHE A 141 1.20 -2.21 -13.26
N THR A 142 -0.12 -2.28 -13.48
CA THR A 142 -0.71 -2.42 -14.82
C THR A 142 -0.51 -1.16 -15.67
N PHE A 143 -0.55 0.03 -15.06
CA PHE A 143 -0.25 1.30 -15.71
C PHE A 143 1.15 1.28 -16.33
N PHE A 144 2.15 0.81 -15.57
CA PHE A 144 3.53 0.79 -16.03
C PHE A 144 3.82 -0.30 -17.06
N LEU A 145 3.14 -1.45 -16.98
CA LEU A 145 3.34 -2.55 -17.93
C LEU A 145 2.56 -2.39 -19.23
N PHE A 146 1.30 -1.97 -19.16
CA PHE A 146 0.36 -1.98 -20.27
C PHE A 146 -0.09 -0.58 -20.69
N GLY A 147 0.32 0.45 -19.95
CA GLY A 147 -0.10 1.83 -20.16
C GLY A 147 -1.40 2.18 -19.44
N PHE A 148 -1.83 3.42 -19.65
CA PHE A 148 -3.01 3.97 -18.98
C PHE A 148 -4.30 3.27 -19.42
N ASN A 149 -5.02 2.70 -18.44
CA ASN A 149 -6.37 2.19 -18.62
C ASN A 149 -7.38 3.07 -17.87
N ALA A 150 -8.21 3.82 -18.62
CA ALA A 150 -9.17 4.75 -18.05
C ALA A 150 -10.24 4.06 -17.18
N ALA A 151 -10.76 2.91 -17.62
CA ALA A 151 -11.80 2.19 -16.88
C ALA A 151 -11.29 1.75 -15.50
N TYR A 152 -10.09 1.18 -15.45
CA TYR A 152 -9.47 0.76 -14.19
C TYR A 152 -9.10 1.96 -13.31
N PHE A 153 -8.64 3.06 -13.90
CA PHE A 153 -8.34 4.29 -13.17
C PHE A 153 -9.58 4.85 -12.46
N TYR A 154 -10.70 5.01 -13.16
CA TYR A 154 -11.94 5.49 -12.54
C TYR A 154 -12.52 4.51 -11.52
N PHE A 155 -12.41 3.20 -11.77
CA PHE A 155 -12.76 2.19 -10.78
C PHE A 155 -11.94 2.35 -9.50
N MET A 156 -10.62 2.48 -9.62
CA MET A 156 -9.71 2.71 -8.50
C MET A 156 -10.06 3.99 -7.72
N LEU A 157 -10.36 5.09 -8.43
CA LEU A 157 -10.78 6.34 -7.80
C LEU A 157 -12.05 6.17 -6.96
N VAL A 158 -13.09 5.54 -7.52
CA VAL A 158 -14.37 5.34 -6.82
C VAL A 158 -14.17 4.49 -5.57
N VAL A 159 -13.47 3.36 -5.69
CA VAL A 159 -13.19 2.46 -4.55
C VAL A 159 -12.41 3.20 -3.46
N SER A 160 -11.41 3.98 -3.85
CA SER A 160 -10.59 4.77 -2.91
C SER A 160 -11.42 5.83 -2.17
N CYS A 161 -12.24 6.60 -2.90
CA CYS A 161 -13.12 7.60 -2.32
C CYS A 161 -14.11 6.99 -1.33
N LEU A 162 -14.73 5.85 -1.67
CA LEU A 162 -15.67 5.17 -0.77
C LEU A 162 -14.98 4.70 0.52
N ALA A 163 -13.77 4.15 0.44
CA ALA A 163 -13.02 3.72 1.61
C ALA A 163 -12.63 4.89 2.53
N TYR A 164 -12.13 5.99 1.96
CA TYR A 164 -11.75 7.18 2.74
C TYR A 164 -12.96 7.89 3.34
N LEU A 165 -14.11 7.87 2.66
CA LEU A 165 -15.37 8.37 3.23
C LEU A 165 -15.88 7.47 4.36
N GLU A 166 -15.75 6.14 4.26
CA GLU A 166 -16.08 5.23 5.38
C GLU A 166 -15.25 5.56 6.62
N GLU A 167 -13.94 5.79 6.44
CA GLU A 167 -13.05 6.20 7.52
C GLU A 167 -13.45 7.54 8.12
N LEU A 168 -13.72 8.55 7.27
CA LEU A 168 -14.20 9.86 7.72
C LEU A 168 -15.47 9.74 8.57
N LEU A 169 -16.45 8.98 8.07
CA LEU A 169 -17.71 8.75 8.78
C LEU A 169 -17.48 8.07 10.14
N LEU A 170 -16.56 7.12 10.23
CA LEU A 170 -16.20 6.50 11.50
C LEU A 170 -15.57 7.49 12.48
N VAL A 171 -14.63 8.32 12.02
CA VAL A 171 -14.03 9.39 12.84
C VAL A 171 -15.10 10.36 13.33
N VAL A 172 -16.10 10.69 12.50
CA VAL A 172 -17.21 11.60 12.87
C VAL A 172 -18.19 10.94 13.85
N LEU A 173 -18.58 9.69 13.62
CA LEU A 173 -19.66 9.03 14.36
C LEU A 173 -19.21 8.47 15.72
N LEU A 174 -17.92 8.15 15.90
CA LEU A 174 -17.43 7.59 17.15
C LEU A 174 -17.30 8.66 18.24
N ALA A 175 -17.75 8.33 19.44
CA ALA A 175 -17.59 9.18 20.63
C ALA A 175 -16.19 9.05 21.27
N LYS A 176 -15.54 7.89 21.10
CA LYS A 176 -14.17 7.60 21.52
C LYS A 176 -13.51 6.73 20.45
N LEU A 177 -12.21 6.93 20.24
CA LEU A 177 -11.44 6.13 19.29
C LEU A 177 -11.51 4.64 19.70
N ARG A 178 -11.82 3.77 18.74
CA ARG A 178 -11.79 2.31 18.93
C ARG A 178 -10.83 1.71 17.93
N SER A 179 -9.78 1.05 18.42
CA SER A 179 -8.84 0.29 17.59
C SER A 179 -9.54 -0.94 16.98
N ASN A 180 -9.05 -1.41 15.84
CA ASN A 180 -9.48 -2.69 15.22
C ASN A 180 -10.94 -2.75 14.71
N LEU A 181 -11.56 -1.63 14.38
CA LEU A 181 -12.83 -1.66 13.64
C LEU A 181 -12.59 -2.18 12.21
N LYS A 182 -13.39 -3.19 11.83
CA LYS A 182 -13.29 -3.86 10.52
C LYS A 182 -14.13 -3.18 9.44
N SER A 183 -15.26 -2.57 9.82
CA SER A 183 -16.16 -1.80 8.94
C SER A 183 -17.19 -0.98 9.75
N ILE A 184 -17.75 0.06 9.12
CA ILE A 184 -18.83 0.92 9.65
C ILE A 184 -20.13 0.16 9.97
N PHE A 185 -20.42 -0.92 9.26
CA PHE A 185 -21.65 -1.70 9.46
C PHE A 185 -21.77 -2.27 10.88
N PHE A 186 -20.64 -2.60 11.52
CA PHE A 186 -20.63 -3.09 12.90
C PHE A 186 -20.97 -1.99 13.93
N VAL A 187 -20.70 -0.72 13.61
CA VAL A 187 -21.01 0.41 14.48
C VAL A 187 -22.48 0.79 14.36
N LEU A 188 -23.02 0.80 13.13
CA LEU A 188 -24.44 1.11 12.89
C LEU A 188 -25.37 0.07 13.52
N ARG A 189 -25.04 -1.22 13.44
CA ARG A 189 -25.85 -2.30 14.01
C ARG A 189 -25.94 -2.27 15.55
N ARG A 190 -24.95 -1.69 16.23
CA ARG A 190 -24.96 -1.50 17.69
C ARG A 190 -25.68 -0.24 18.16
N LYS A 191 -26.00 0.68 17.25
CA LYS A 191 -26.76 1.90 17.55
C LYS A 191 -28.27 1.70 17.36
N SER A 192 -28.67 0.60 16.69
CA SER A 192 -30.05 0.18 16.44
C SER A 192 -30.56 -0.88 17.43
N GLU A 193 -29.74 -1.24 18.42
CA GLU A 193 -30.11 -2.03 19.62
C GLU A 193 -30.16 -1.06 20.81
#